data_AF-A0A3D4QB88-F1
#
_entry.id   AF-A0A3D4QB88-F1
#
_cell.length_a   1.000
_cell.length_b   1.000
_cell.length_c   1.000
_cell.angle_alpha   90.00
_cell.angle_beta   90.00
_cell.angle_gamma   90.00
#
_symmetry.space_group_name_H-M   'P 1'
#
loop_
_entity.id
_entity.type
_entity.pdbx_description
1 polymer ?
#
loop_
_entity_poly.entity_id
_entity_poly.type
_entity_poly.pdbx_seq_one_letter_code
_entity_poly.pdbx_strand_id
1 'polypeptide(L)'
;MCTAASYKSKDFYFGRTLDYEFSYGEEVTVTPRNYAFHFRYAGELKSHYAILGMAYVVNDYPLYYDGINEKGLGMAGLNFVGNAAYQDALSEAPAETDQVAQFEFIPW
;
A
#
# COMPACT_ATOMS: atom_id res chain seq x y z
N MET A 1 -16.22 1.00 -9.37
CA MET A 1 -15.03 1.19 -10.24
C MET A 1 -14.21 2.32 -9.66
N CYS A 2 -13.11 2.02 -8.97
CA CYS A 2 -12.25 3.03 -8.35
C CYS A 2 -11.63 3.97 -9.40
N THR A 3 -11.41 5.23 -9.04
CA THR A 3 -10.72 6.23 -9.87
C THR A 3 -9.61 6.89 -9.08
N ALA A 4 -8.41 7.01 -9.65
CA ALA A 4 -7.32 7.81 -9.07
C ALA A 4 -7.12 9.09 -9.87
N ALA A 5 -6.76 10.17 -9.19
CA ALA A 5 -6.43 11.44 -9.83
C ALA A 5 -5.19 12.04 -9.18
N SER A 6 -4.36 12.65 -10.02
CA SER A 6 -3.30 13.55 -9.59
C SER A 6 -3.49 14.90 -10.25
N TYR A 7 -3.15 15.96 -9.51
CA TYR A 7 -3.27 17.32 -9.99
C TYR A 7 -2.09 18.15 -9.49
N LYS A 8 -1.48 18.90 -10.39
CA LYS A 8 -0.37 19.81 -10.07
C LYS A 8 -0.81 21.25 -10.33
N SER A 9 -0.85 22.06 -9.26
CA SER A 9 -0.94 23.52 -9.33
C SER A 9 0.33 24.11 -8.70
N LYS A 10 0.19 24.99 -7.70
CA LYS A 10 1.30 25.39 -6.82
C LYS A 10 1.83 24.16 -6.07
N ASP A 11 0.92 23.40 -5.48
CA ASP A 11 1.21 22.16 -4.75
C ASP A 11 0.81 20.92 -5.58
N PHE A 12 1.21 19.75 -5.11
CA PHE A 12 0.85 18.47 -5.73
C PHE A 12 -0.26 17.80 -4.92
N TYR A 13 -1.29 17.33 -5.61
CA TYR A 13 -2.45 16.68 -5.03
C TYR A 13 -2.61 15.29 -5.63
N PHE A 14 -2.94 14.33 -4.77
CA PHE A 14 -3.18 12.95 -5.12
C PHE A 14 -4.37 12.43 -4.31
N GLY A 15 -5.21 11.62 -4.94
CA GLY A 15 -6.34 11.00 -4.28
C GLY A 15 -7.04 9.98 -5.16
N ARG A 16 -8.03 9.31 -4.58
CA ARG A 16 -8.80 8.26 -5.27
C ARG A 16 -10.21 8.14 -4.70
N THR A 17 -11.13 7.61 -5.50
CA THR A 17 -12.43 7.08 -5.05
C THR A 17 -12.28 5.59 -4.74
N LEU A 18 -12.88 5.14 -3.64
CA LEU A 18 -13.04 3.72 -3.31
C LEU A 18 -14.49 3.33 -3.58
N ASP A 19 -14.75 2.79 -4.77
CA ASP A 19 -16.12 2.53 -5.23
C ASP A 19 -16.46 1.05 -5.05
N TYR A 20 -17.03 0.74 -3.89
CA TYR A 20 -17.47 -0.59 -3.50
C TYR A 20 -18.87 -0.58 -2.87
N GLU A 21 -19.52 -1.74 -2.80
CA GLU A 21 -20.94 -1.85 -2.40
C GLU A 21 -21.16 -1.77 -0.88
N PHE A 22 -20.10 -1.96 -0.09
CA PHE A 22 -20.13 -1.86 1.37
C PHE A 22 -18.74 -1.50 1.90
N SER A 23 -18.68 -1.02 3.15
CA SER A 23 -17.42 -0.71 3.85
C SER A 23 -16.76 -1.99 4.37
N TYR A 24 -15.43 -2.03 4.32
CA TYR A 24 -14.63 -3.10 4.92
C TYR A 24 -14.22 -2.79 6.36
N GLY A 25 -14.67 -1.67 6.92
CA GLY A 25 -14.16 -1.16 8.20
C GLY A 25 -12.81 -0.45 8.02
N GLU A 26 -12.59 0.16 6.86
CA GLU A 26 -11.42 0.97 6.58
C GLU A 26 -11.36 2.22 7.48
N GLU A 27 -10.15 2.56 7.93
CA GLU A 27 -9.86 3.67 8.84
C GLU A 27 -8.70 4.52 8.32
N VAL A 28 -8.61 5.76 8.81
CA VAL A 28 -7.44 6.61 8.58
C VAL A 28 -6.32 6.12 9.49
N THR A 29 -5.24 5.62 8.89
CA THR A 29 -4.15 4.95 9.61
C THR A 29 -2.83 5.68 9.43
N VAL A 30 -2.18 5.98 10.56
CA VAL A 30 -0.84 6.55 10.63
C VAL A 30 0.14 5.44 11.02
N THR A 31 1.08 5.12 10.13
CA THR A 31 2.21 4.23 10.44
C THR A 31 3.46 5.07 10.70
N PRO A 32 4.01 5.09 11.93
CA PRO A 32 5.21 5.87 12.26
C PRO A 32 6.49 5.22 11.68
N ARG A 33 7.56 6.02 11.53
CA ARG A 33 8.84 5.64 10.87
C ARG A 33 9.51 4.33 11.33
N ASN A 34 9.26 3.92 12.57
CA ASN A 34 9.93 2.79 13.22
C ASN A 34 8.95 1.66 13.58
N TYR A 35 7.76 1.66 13.01
CA TYR A 35 6.89 0.49 13.04
C TYR A 35 7.56 -0.62 12.21
N ALA A 36 7.58 -1.85 12.72
CA ALA A 36 8.25 -2.95 12.03
C ALA A 36 7.28 -3.65 11.08
N PHE A 37 7.51 -3.50 9.76
CA PHE A 37 6.82 -4.33 8.78
C PHE A 37 7.49 -5.68 8.66
N HIS A 38 6.76 -6.74 9.01
CA HIS A 38 7.15 -8.12 8.73
C HIS A 38 6.47 -8.55 7.43
N PHE A 39 7.15 -8.35 6.30
CA PHE A 39 6.65 -8.74 5.01
C PHE A 39 6.62 -10.26 4.87
N ARG A 40 5.64 -10.78 4.13
CA ARG A 40 5.48 -12.22 3.94
C ARG A 40 6.69 -12.86 3.26
N TYR A 41 7.30 -12.18 2.29
CA TYR A 41 8.43 -12.71 1.53
C TYR A 41 9.61 -11.74 1.37
N ALA A 42 9.44 -10.45 1.69
CA ALA A 42 10.48 -9.42 1.58
C ALA A 42 11.26 -9.16 2.89
N GLY A 43 11.10 -10.03 3.89
CA GLY A 43 11.78 -9.90 5.17
C GLY A 43 11.19 -8.81 6.08
N GLU A 44 12.05 -8.17 6.88
CA GLU A 44 11.63 -7.19 7.89
C GLU A 44 12.16 -5.79 7.55
N LEU A 45 11.26 -4.79 7.57
CA LEU A 45 11.59 -3.38 7.41
C LEU A 45 11.30 -2.63 8.71
N LYS A 46 12.36 -2.28 9.44
CA LYS A 46 12.29 -1.61 10.77
C LYS A 46 12.29 -0.08 10.70
N SER A 47 12.68 0.48 9.56
CA SER A 47 12.85 1.91 9.38
C SER A 47 12.37 2.28 7.99
N HIS A 48 11.38 3.15 7.95
CA HIS A 48 10.74 3.63 6.74
C HIS A 48 10.24 5.07 6.97
N TYR A 49 9.73 5.72 5.93
CA TYR A 49 9.07 7.01 6.10
C TYR A 49 7.72 6.85 6.79
N ALA A 50 7.29 7.83 7.59
CA ALA A 50 5.95 7.81 8.15
C ALA A 50 4.92 7.81 7.01
N ILE A 51 3.88 6.96 7.13
CA ILE A 51 2.82 6.77 6.14
C ILE A 51 1.48 7.20 6.77
N LEU A 52 0.70 7.96 6.02
CA LEU A 52 -0.71 8.26 6.32
C LEU A 52 -1.55 7.77 5.14
N GLY A 53 -2.64 7.07 5.41
CA GLY A 53 -3.52 6.56 4.35
C GLY A 53 -4.78 5.89 4.86
N MET A 54 -5.62 5.43 3.94
CA MET A 54 -6.77 4.58 4.27
C MET A 54 -6.33 3.12 4.34
N ALA A 55 -6.63 2.43 5.43
CA ALA A 55 -6.28 1.01 5.61
C ALA A 55 -7.35 0.25 6.39
N TYR A 56 -7.42 -1.06 6.20
CA TYR A 56 -8.06 -1.95 7.17
C TYR A 56 -6.97 -2.51 8.09
N VAL A 57 -7.07 -2.23 9.40
CA VAL A 57 -6.06 -2.69 10.37
C VAL A 57 -6.51 -4.02 10.98
N VAL A 58 -5.70 -5.05 10.79
CA VAL A 58 -5.96 -6.39 11.32
C VAL A 58 -4.74 -6.93 12.02
N ASN A 59 -4.91 -7.38 13.27
CA ASN A 59 -3.81 -7.90 14.11
C ASN A 59 -2.59 -6.95 14.14
N ASP A 60 -2.84 -5.66 14.35
CA ASP A 60 -1.83 -4.59 14.34
C ASP A 60 -1.12 -4.38 12.99
N TYR A 61 -1.57 -5.00 11.89
CA TYR A 61 -1.00 -4.86 10.56
C TYR A 61 -1.90 -4.00 9.66
N PRO A 62 -1.39 -2.88 9.09
CA PRO A 62 -2.19 -2.01 8.23
C PRO A 62 -2.23 -2.53 6.79
N LEU A 63 -3.42 -2.93 6.33
CA LEU A 63 -3.68 -3.27 4.92
C LEU A 63 -4.13 -2.02 4.18
N TYR A 64 -3.18 -1.29 3.62
CA TYR A 64 -3.44 -0.03 2.94
C TYR A 64 -4.22 -0.22 1.63
N TYR A 65 -5.20 0.66 1.43
CA TYR A 65 -5.87 0.85 0.14
C TYR A 65 -5.19 1.97 -0.67
N ASP A 66 -4.76 3.01 0.02
CA ASP A 66 -3.98 4.13 -0.48
C ASP A 66 -3.16 4.73 0.67
N GLY A 67 -2.06 5.42 0.34
CA GLY A 67 -1.20 6.06 1.32
C GLY A 67 -0.24 7.07 0.72
N ILE A 68 0.19 8.02 1.55
CA ILE A 68 1.22 9.01 1.24
C ILE A 68 2.26 9.03 2.36
N ASN A 69 3.54 9.14 2.00
CA ASN A 69 4.61 9.28 2.98
C ASN A 69 4.97 10.74 3.24
N GLU A 70 5.72 10.99 4.32
CA GLU A 70 6.18 12.33 4.71
C GLU A 70 7.07 13.05 3.67
N LYS A 71 7.55 12.33 2.64
CA LYS A 71 8.36 12.88 1.55
C LYS A 71 7.53 13.23 0.32
N GLY A 72 6.21 13.00 0.36
CA GLY A 72 5.27 13.35 -0.70
C GLY A 72 5.09 12.27 -1.78
N LEU A 73 5.62 11.06 -1.59
CA LEU A 73 5.32 9.93 -2.47
C LEU A 73 4.00 9.30 -2.04
N GLY A 74 3.06 9.17 -2.98
CA GLY A 74 1.75 8.56 -2.76
C GLY A 74 1.49 7.38 -3.70
N MET A 75 0.73 6.40 -3.22
CA MET A 75 0.32 5.21 -3.95
C MET A 75 -1.14 4.87 -3.63
N ALA A 76 -1.88 4.31 -4.59
CA ALA A 76 -3.22 3.76 -4.38
C ALA A 76 -3.39 2.43 -5.12
N GLY A 77 -3.93 1.44 -4.42
CA GLY A 77 -4.38 0.18 -5.02
C GLY A 77 -5.77 0.36 -5.62
N LEU A 78 -5.95 0.00 -6.89
CA LEU A 78 -7.24 0.04 -7.57
C LEU A 78 -7.62 -1.36 -8.03
N ASN A 79 -8.92 -1.64 -8.03
CA ASN A 79 -9.41 -2.94 -8.45
C ASN A 79 -9.11 -3.18 -9.95
N PHE A 80 -8.48 -4.30 -10.28
CA PHE A 80 -8.05 -4.62 -11.65
C PHE A 80 -8.39 -6.08 -12.04
N VAL A 81 -9.62 -6.50 -11.68
CA VAL A 81 -10.13 -7.86 -11.91
C VAL A 81 -10.01 -8.26 -13.37
N GLY A 82 -9.63 -9.53 -13.59
CA GLY A 82 -9.51 -10.14 -14.92
C GLY A 82 -8.26 -9.74 -15.70
N ASN A 83 -7.50 -8.74 -15.22
CA ASN A 83 -6.32 -8.24 -15.92
C ASN A 83 -5.05 -8.26 -15.04
N ALA A 84 -5.19 -8.20 -13.72
CA ALA A 84 -4.06 -8.37 -12.82
C ALA A 84 -3.49 -9.80 -12.92
N ALA A 85 -2.18 -9.91 -13.06
CA ALA A 85 -1.45 -11.17 -13.08
C ALA A 85 -0.33 -11.11 -12.04
N TYR A 86 -0.33 -12.06 -11.11
CA TYR A 86 0.67 -12.21 -10.07
C TYR A 86 1.36 -13.54 -10.24
N GLN A 87 2.66 -13.58 -9.96
CA GLN A 87 3.42 -14.81 -9.93
C GLN A 87 3.20 -15.53 -8.60
N ASP A 88 3.28 -16.85 -8.61
CA ASP A 88 3.39 -17.62 -7.38
C ASP A 88 4.70 -17.26 -6.66
N ALA A 89 4.66 -17.29 -5.33
CA ALA A 89 5.86 -17.07 -4.53
C ALA A 89 6.87 -18.19 -4.79
N LEU A 90 8.11 -17.81 -5.09
CA LEU A 90 9.24 -18.71 -5.26
C LEU A 90 9.84 -19.04 -3.88
N SER A 91 10.34 -20.28 -3.73
CA SER A 91 11.05 -20.69 -2.52
C SER A 91 12.29 -19.86 -2.24
N GLU A 92 12.92 -19.35 -3.31
CA GLU A 92 14.07 -18.45 -3.25
C GLU A 92 13.85 -17.33 -4.27
N ALA A 93 14.07 -16.09 -3.85
CA ALA A 93 13.98 -14.94 -4.74
C ALA A 93 15.17 -14.93 -5.72
N PRO A 94 14.94 -14.63 -7.02
CA PRO A 94 16.02 -14.38 -7.95
C PRO A 94 16.92 -13.25 -7.44
N ALA A 95 18.19 -13.26 -7.86
CA ALA A 95 19.12 -12.18 -7.54
C ALA A 95 18.50 -10.82 -7.93
N GLU A 96 18.64 -9.84 -7.04
CA GLU A 96 18.13 -8.46 -7.23
C GLU A 96 16.61 -8.35 -7.42
N THR A 97 15.83 -9.30 -6.88
CA THR A 97 14.37 -9.25 -6.89
C THR A 97 13.81 -9.35 -5.48
N ASP A 98 12.93 -8.40 -5.11
CA ASP A 98 12.14 -8.50 -3.89
C ASP A 98 10.78 -9.14 -4.19
N GLN A 99 10.45 -10.19 -3.45
CA GLN A 99 9.13 -10.82 -3.52
C GLN A 99 8.19 -10.09 -2.55
N VAL A 100 7.33 -9.22 -3.08
CA VAL A 100 6.40 -8.43 -2.26
C VAL A 100 4.99 -8.98 -2.46
N ALA A 101 4.30 -9.33 -1.37
CA ALA A 101 2.91 -9.76 -1.49
C ALA A 101 2.04 -8.54 -1.89
N GLN A 102 1.04 -8.77 -2.74
CA GLN A 102 0.23 -7.69 -3.32
C GLN A 102 -0.40 -6.73 -2.28
N PHE A 103 -0.76 -7.23 -1.10
CA PHE A 103 -1.38 -6.43 -0.03
C PHE A 103 -0.36 -5.62 0.80
N GLU A 104 0.94 -5.85 0.57
CA GLU A 104 2.06 -5.20 1.26
C GLU A 104 2.77 -4.17 0.37
N PHE A 105 2.33 -3.99 -0.87
CA PHE A 105 3.06 -3.19 -1.85
C PHE A 105 3.06 -1.68 -1.58
N ILE A 106 2.05 -1.16 -0.87
CA ILE A 106 2.01 0.25 -0.47
C ILE A 106 3.02 0.57 0.65
N PRO A 107 3.15 -0.24 1.73
CA PRO A 107 4.16 0.01 2.76
C PRO A 107 5.59 -0.43 2.40
N TRP A 108 5.79 -1.21 1.33
CA TRP A 108 7.11 -1.60 0.81
C TRP A 108 7.79 -0.43 0.09
#